data_AF-A0A7S2PY90-F1
#
_entry.id   AF-A0A7S2PY90-F1
#
_cell.length_a   1.000
_cell.length_b   1.000
_cell.length_c   1.000
_cell.angle_alpha   90.00
_cell.angle_beta   90.00
_cell.angle_gamma   90.00
#
_symmetry.space_group_name_H-M   'P 1'
#
loop_
_entity.id
_entity.type
_entity.pdbx_description
1 polymer ?
#
loop_
_entity_poly.entity_id
_entity_poly.type
_entity_poly.pdbx_seq_one_letter_code
_entity_poly.pdbx_strand_id
1 'polypeptide(L)'
;MALPTLFLALFLAVNPLSEVLAFATPANFAVRSYSSTSIAASPLRSDDNDAFTMMSSSSAMNNNRKAFLQSMLTASAAVVTSTLQPITAANAATSSQAAAFLGTYSDPINHPGGTRTITLIDGASNGDYQLAQINGGGGRGEPKEYVLPAVIFGDRAIVIDFSPKGGPRDFAGVLESDGSIRFIRDGNRWPRL
;
A
#
# COMPACT_ATOMS: atom_id res chain seq x y z
N MET A 1 -12.11 56.14 24.40
CA MET A 1 -11.65 55.32 23.25
C MET A 1 -12.64 54.19 23.08
N ALA A 2 -13.56 54.33 22.14
CA ALA A 2 -14.64 53.38 21.91
C ALA A 2 -14.73 53.11 20.40
N LEU A 3 -14.59 51.85 20.02
CA LEU A 3 -15.04 51.31 18.74
C LEU A 3 -16.24 50.41 19.04
N PRO A 4 -17.28 50.44 18.19
CA PRO A 4 -17.79 49.17 17.69
C PRO A 4 -18.24 49.18 16.20
N THR A 5 -17.80 48.13 15.50
CA THR A 5 -18.60 47.16 14.71
C THR A 5 -19.62 47.63 13.65
N LEU A 6 -19.42 47.18 12.39
CA LEU A 6 -20.46 46.72 11.43
C LEU A 6 -19.74 45.90 10.31
N PHE A 7 -19.96 44.58 10.16
CA PHE A 7 -20.94 43.91 9.25
C PHE A 7 -20.78 44.33 7.77
N LEU A 8 -20.89 43.52 6.71
CA LEU A 8 -21.24 42.11 6.47
C LEU A 8 -21.03 41.87 4.96
N ALA A 9 -20.81 40.59 4.61
CA ALA A 9 -20.80 39.93 3.32
C ALA A 9 -21.38 40.63 2.07
N LEU A 10 -20.71 40.42 0.94
CA LEU A 10 -21.35 40.41 -0.38
C LEU A 10 -20.96 39.13 -1.14
N PHE A 11 -21.90 38.19 -1.16
CA PHE A 11 -21.99 37.08 -2.12
C PHE A 11 -22.81 37.56 -3.31
N LEU A 12 -22.35 37.28 -4.54
CA LEU A 12 -23.12 37.19 -5.80
C LEU A 12 -22.13 36.62 -6.85
N ALA A 13 -22.04 35.31 -7.04
CA ALA A 13 -22.82 34.48 -7.97
C ALA A 13 -22.82 35.02 -9.41
N VAL A 14 -22.22 34.31 -10.38
CA VAL A 14 -22.87 33.76 -11.60
C VAL A 14 -21.92 32.73 -12.27
N ASN A 15 -22.32 31.46 -12.29
CA ASN A 15 -22.07 30.51 -13.40
C ASN A 15 -23.40 30.49 -14.20
N PRO A 16 -23.45 30.35 -15.54
CA PRO A 16 -23.32 28.99 -16.11
C PRO A 16 -22.96 28.87 -17.63
N LEU A 17 -22.91 27.61 -18.09
CA LEU A 17 -23.06 27.08 -19.47
C LEU A 17 -21.84 27.18 -20.42
N SER A 18 -21.16 26.07 -20.73
CA SER A 18 -21.48 25.05 -21.76
C SER A 18 -20.97 25.43 -23.15
N GLU A 19 -19.93 24.75 -23.65
CA GLU A 19 -19.91 24.26 -25.03
C GLU A 19 -19.16 22.92 -25.15
N VAL A 20 -19.81 22.06 -25.89
CA VAL A 20 -19.45 20.70 -26.30
C VAL A 20 -18.81 20.81 -27.68
N LEU A 21 -17.69 20.12 -27.91
CA LEU A 21 -17.38 19.60 -29.25
C LEU A 21 -16.48 18.36 -29.15
N ALA A 22 -17.04 17.26 -29.63
CA ALA A 22 -16.49 15.92 -29.74
C ALA A 22 -15.54 15.78 -30.94
N PHE A 23 -14.63 14.79 -30.92
CA PHE A 23 -14.70 13.59 -31.78
C PHE A 23 -13.56 12.58 -31.52
N ALA A 24 -13.96 11.32 -31.45
CA ALA A 24 -13.29 10.02 -31.67
C ALA A 24 -11.75 9.83 -31.73
N THR A 25 -11.28 8.80 -31.01
CA THR A 25 -10.77 7.54 -31.63
C THR A 25 -10.81 6.39 -30.60
N PRO A 26 -11.34 5.20 -30.91
CA PRO A 26 -11.15 4.00 -30.09
C PRO A 26 -9.82 3.31 -30.46
N ALA A 27 -8.86 3.30 -29.54
CA ALA A 27 -7.70 2.42 -29.68
C ALA A 27 -8.07 1.03 -29.14
N ASN A 28 -7.98 0.07 -30.06
CA ASN A 28 -8.40 -1.32 -29.91
C ASN A 28 -7.78 -2.03 -28.70
N PHE A 29 -8.65 -2.69 -27.93
CA PHE A 29 -8.32 -3.64 -26.90
C PHE A 29 -7.88 -4.95 -27.58
N ALA A 30 -6.59 -5.25 -27.60
CA ALA A 30 -6.08 -6.55 -28.03
C ALA A 30 -5.87 -7.44 -26.80
N VAL A 31 -6.88 -8.27 -26.50
CA VAL A 31 -6.72 -9.41 -25.59
C VAL A 31 -5.79 -10.41 -26.26
N ARG A 32 -4.57 -10.57 -25.71
CA ARG A 32 -3.68 -11.64 -26.15
C ARG A 32 -4.15 -12.94 -25.50
N SER A 33 -4.96 -13.69 -26.23
CA SER A 33 -5.28 -15.09 -25.95
C SER A 33 -3.99 -15.91 -26.10
N TYR A 34 -3.59 -16.59 -25.03
CA TYR A 34 -2.59 -17.65 -25.12
C TYR A 34 -3.34 -18.94 -25.47
N SER A 35 -3.33 -19.30 -26.75
CA SER A 35 -3.75 -20.61 -27.20
C SER A 35 -2.71 -21.65 -26.77
N SER A 36 -3.09 -22.55 -25.88
CA SER A 36 -2.37 -23.78 -25.57
C SER A 36 -2.14 -24.56 -26.86
N THR A 37 -0.91 -24.59 -27.33
CA THR A 37 -0.52 -25.47 -28.44
C THR A 37 0.09 -26.72 -27.83
N SER A 38 -0.64 -27.83 -27.92
CA SER A 38 -0.14 -29.17 -27.63
C SER A 38 0.96 -29.51 -28.64
N ILE A 39 2.15 -29.84 -28.16
CA ILE A 39 3.20 -30.41 -29.00
C ILE A 39 3.14 -31.92 -28.80
N ALA A 40 2.59 -32.58 -29.82
CA ALA A 40 2.58 -34.03 -29.94
C ALA A 40 4.01 -34.56 -30.01
N ALA A 41 4.27 -35.61 -29.23
CA ALA A 41 5.53 -36.32 -29.18
C ALA A 41 5.83 -37.04 -30.51
N SER A 42 7.10 -37.09 -30.89
CA SER A 42 7.64 -38.11 -31.79
C SER A 42 8.97 -38.61 -31.20
N PRO A 43 9.27 -39.92 -31.26
CA PRO A 43 10.28 -40.54 -30.41
C PRO A 43 11.62 -40.67 -31.12
N LEU A 44 12.71 -40.26 -30.46
CA LEU A 44 14.06 -40.69 -30.82
C LEU A 44 14.83 -41.12 -29.57
N ARG A 45 15.12 -42.42 -29.56
CA ARG A 45 16.08 -43.21 -28.79
C ARG A 45 17.51 -42.79 -29.26
N SER A 46 18.62 -42.80 -28.51
CA SER A 46 19.14 -43.68 -27.46
C SER A 46 20.34 -43.00 -26.75
N ASP A 47 20.64 -43.47 -25.54
CA ASP A 47 21.97 -43.61 -24.89
C ASP A 47 22.77 -42.35 -24.53
N ASP A 48 22.73 -41.99 -23.24
CA ASP A 48 23.88 -42.06 -22.30
C ASP A 48 23.67 -41.17 -21.07
N ASN A 49 23.44 -41.84 -19.93
CA ASN A 49 23.80 -41.51 -18.55
C ASN A 49 24.28 -40.09 -18.23
N ASP A 50 23.36 -39.20 -17.85
CA ASP A 50 23.64 -38.13 -16.88
C ASP A 50 22.35 -37.81 -16.11
N ALA A 51 22.21 -38.45 -14.95
CA ALA A 51 21.11 -38.24 -14.02
C ALA A 51 21.28 -36.88 -13.31
N PHE A 52 20.89 -35.79 -13.97
CA PHE A 52 20.51 -34.56 -13.27
C PHE A 52 19.01 -34.63 -12.97
N THR A 53 18.71 -35.28 -11.85
CA THR A 53 17.40 -35.39 -11.22
C THR A 53 16.81 -33.99 -10.96
N MET A 54 16.07 -33.43 -11.92
CA MET A 54 15.08 -32.39 -11.63
C MET A 54 13.83 -33.06 -11.06
N MET A 55 13.89 -33.37 -9.76
CA MET A 55 12.75 -33.85 -9.00
C MET A 55 11.78 -32.70 -8.71
N SER A 56 10.50 -33.00 -8.93
CA SER A 56 9.35 -32.15 -8.72
C SER A 56 9.32 -31.46 -7.34
N SER A 57 9.53 -30.15 -7.28
CA SER A 57 9.41 -29.36 -6.04
C SER A 57 7.97 -29.02 -5.64
N SER A 58 6.95 -29.53 -6.35
CA SER A 58 5.54 -29.27 -6.02
C SER A 58 4.94 -30.26 -5.02
N SER A 59 5.53 -31.45 -4.87
CA SER A 59 5.03 -32.49 -3.94
C SER A 59 5.60 -32.33 -2.52
N ALA A 60 6.81 -31.80 -2.36
CA ALA A 60 7.44 -31.60 -1.04
C ALA A 60 6.71 -30.54 -0.18
N MET A 61 6.30 -29.40 -0.77
CA MET A 61 5.54 -28.37 -0.05
C MET A 61 4.14 -28.84 0.38
N ASN A 62 3.54 -29.76 -0.37
CA ASN A 62 2.19 -30.26 -0.06
C ASN A 62 2.21 -31.37 1.01
N ASN A 63 3.26 -32.19 1.02
CA ASN A 63 3.45 -33.25 2.02
C ASN A 63 3.76 -32.66 3.41
N ASN A 64 4.49 -31.54 3.48
CA ASN A 64 4.80 -30.87 4.74
C ASN A 64 3.55 -30.27 5.42
N ARG A 65 2.57 -29.76 4.64
CA ARG A 65 1.30 -29.25 5.18
C ARG A 65 0.40 -30.37 5.73
N LYS A 66 0.39 -31.53 5.07
CA LYS A 66 -0.36 -32.70 5.54
C LYS A 66 0.26 -33.36 6.76
N ALA A 67 1.59 -33.43 6.82
CA ALA A 67 2.32 -33.96 7.97
C ALA A 67 2.12 -33.12 9.24
N PHE A 68 2.09 -31.78 9.11
CA PHE A 68 1.83 -30.88 10.24
C PHE A 68 0.41 -31.01 10.82
N LEU A 69 -0.59 -31.24 9.96
CA LEU A 69 -1.98 -31.46 10.39
C LEU A 69 -2.18 -32.85 11.00
N GLN A 70 -1.44 -33.87 10.53
CA GLN A 70 -1.49 -35.21 11.13
C GLN A 70 -0.79 -35.28 12.49
N SER A 71 0.29 -34.53 12.72
CA SER A 71 0.99 -34.52 14.02
C SER A 71 0.19 -33.85 15.15
N MET A 72 -0.90 -33.13 14.85
CA MET A 72 -1.79 -32.51 15.84
C MET A 72 -2.94 -33.41 16.31
N LEU A 73 -3.14 -34.59 15.71
CA LEU A 73 -4.29 -35.44 16.00
C LEU A 73 -3.97 -36.78 16.68
N THR A 74 -2.74 -37.04 17.11
CA THR A 74 -2.40 -38.31 17.77
C THR A 74 -1.44 -38.13 18.93
N ALA A 75 -1.93 -37.51 20.01
CA ALA A 75 -1.39 -37.71 21.34
C ALA A 75 -2.57 -37.83 22.33
N SER A 76 -2.76 -39.06 22.81
CA SER A 76 -3.80 -39.49 23.73
C SER A 76 -3.55 -39.03 25.18
N ALA A 77 -4.65 -38.70 25.85
CA ALA A 77 -4.91 -38.86 27.29
C ALA A 77 -3.97 -38.15 28.29
N ALA A 78 -4.19 -36.85 28.47
CA ALA A 78 -4.09 -36.21 29.79
C ALA A 78 -5.17 -35.13 29.88
N VAL A 79 -6.01 -35.20 30.91
CA VAL A 79 -7.06 -34.23 31.20
C VAL A 79 -6.41 -32.87 31.46
N VAL A 80 -6.52 -31.96 30.48
CA VAL A 80 -6.28 -30.53 30.68
C VAL A 80 -7.46 -29.83 30.05
N THR A 81 -8.28 -29.22 30.91
CA THR A 81 -9.43 -28.38 30.57
C THR A 81 -8.98 -27.30 29.59
N SER A 82 -9.11 -27.58 28.29
CA SER A 82 -8.82 -26.65 27.22
C SER A 82 -9.95 -25.63 27.21
N THR A 83 -9.72 -24.51 27.86
CA THR A 83 -10.58 -23.35 27.76
C THR A 83 -10.67 -22.97 26.29
N LEU A 84 -11.89 -23.01 25.74
CA LEU A 84 -12.22 -22.44 24.45
C LEU A 84 -11.91 -20.93 24.52
N GLN A 85 -10.69 -20.55 24.19
CA GLN A 85 -10.37 -19.14 24.01
C GLN A 85 -11.02 -18.70 22.71
N PRO A 86 -11.88 -17.66 22.74
CA PRO A 86 -12.33 -17.06 21.50
C PRO A 86 -11.11 -16.50 20.77
N ILE A 87 -10.95 -16.86 19.50
CA ILE A 87 -10.09 -16.15 18.55
C ILE A 87 -10.65 -14.73 18.39
N THR A 88 -10.26 -13.84 19.30
CA THR A 88 -10.59 -12.43 19.21
C THR A 88 -9.86 -11.83 18.02
N ALA A 89 -10.63 -11.15 17.18
CA ALA A 89 -10.21 -10.57 15.92
C ALA A 89 -8.92 -9.74 16.04
N ALA A 90 -7.90 -10.12 15.27
CA ALA A 90 -6.65 -9.38 15.09
C ALA A 90 -6.82 -8.07 14.28
N ASN A 91 -8.05 -7.58 14.11
CA ASN A 91 -8.37 -6.48 13.20
C ASN A 91 -8.25 -5.08 13.81
N ALA A 92 -7.89 -4.98 15.10
CA ALA A 92 -7.65 -3.71 15.82
C ALA A 92 -6.17 -3.40 16.06
N ALA A 93 -5.27 -4.36 15.80
CA ALA A 93 -3.84 -4.20 16.07
C ALA A 93 -3.09 -3.45 14.95
N THR A 94 -3.62 -3.45 13.72
CA THR A 94 -2.97 -2.82 12.56
C THR A 94 -3.18 -1.31 12.51
N SER A 95 -4.37 -0.82 12.93
CA SER A 95 -4.62 0.62 13.08
C SER A 95 -3.76 1.24 14.19
N SER A 96 -3.53 0.50 15.29
CA SER A 96 -2.61 0.90 16.36
C SER A 96 -1.17 1.06 15.87
N GLN A 97 -0.69 0.17 14.99
CA GLN A 97 0.67 0.22 14.45
C GLN A 97 0.83 1.33 13.40
N ALA A 98 -0.15 1.50 12.51
CA ALA A 98 -0.14 2.58 11.52
C ALA A 98 -0.19 3.97 12.17
N ALA A 99 -0.67 4.07 13.41
CA ALA A 99 -0.65 5.30 14.20
C ALA A 99 0.77 5.88 14.38
N ALA A 100 1.82 5.03 14.32
CA ALA A 100 3.21 5.46 14.41
C ALA A 100 3.63 6.42 13.29
N PHE A 101 2.91 6.44 12.16
CA PHE A 101 3.16 7.35 11.04
C PHE A 101 2.36 8.66 11.10
N LEU A 102 1.43 8.82 12.02
CA LEU A 102 0.57 10.00 12.03
C LEU A 102 1.31 11.23 12.52
N GLY A 103 0.87 12.38 12.01
CA GLY A 103 1.43 13.68 12.34
C GLY A 103 1.97 14.41 11.12
N THR A 104 2.68 15.50 11.38
CA THR A 104 3.21 16.39 10.35
C THR A 104 4.71 16.21 10.23
N TYR A 105 5.18 16.18 8.99
CA TYR A 105 6.58 16.05 8.63
C TYR A 105 6.99 17.21 7.73
N SER A 106 8.28 17.52 7.72
CA SER A 106 8.86 18.46 6.76
C SER A 106 9.61 17.72 5.67
N ASP A 107 9.70 18.33 4.49
CA ASP A 107 10.50 17.82 3.36
C ASP A 107 11.66 18.80 3.06
N PRO A 108 12.73 18.77 3.86
CA PRO A 108 13.75 19.82 3.81
C PRO A 108 14.61 19.81 2.54
N ILE A 109 14.74 18.66 1.86
CA ILE A 109 15.65 18.50 0.71
C ILE A 109 14.91 18.82 -0.59
N ASN A 110 13.81 18.11 -0.86
CA ASN A 110 13.14 18.22 -2.16
C ASN A 110 12.21 19.44 -2.20
N HIS A 111 11.61 19.80 -1.06
CA HIS A 111 10.64 20.88 -0.99
C HIS A 111 10.83 21.75 0.27
N PRO A 112 11.93 22.53 0.36
CA PRO A 112 12.20 23.38 1.52
C PRO A 112 11.00 24.24 1.92
N GLY A 113 10.63 24.18 3.20
CA GLY A 113 9.44 24.84 3.76
C GLY A 113 8.12 24.08 3.59
N GLY A 114 8.13 22.96 2.87
CA GLY A 114 6.94 22.14 2.63
C GLY A 114 6.64 21.20 3.78
N THR A 115 5.36 21.02 4.06
CA THR A 115 4.86 20.11 5.09
C THR A 115 4.07 18.96 4.49
N ARG A 116 3.97 17.87 5.25
CA ARG A 116 3.26 16.63 4.91
C ARG A 116 2.55 16.13 6.16
N THR A 117 1.23 16.20 6.21
CA THR A 117 0.44 15.69 7.33
C THR A 117 -0.20 14.37 6.94
N ILE A 118 0.19 13.30 7.62
CA ILE A 118 -0.29 11.94 7.39
C ILE A 118 -1.48 11.66 8.30
N THR A 119 -2.60 11.24 7.72
CA THR A 119 -3.82 10.85 8.44
C THR A 119 -4.31 9.48 7.93
N LEU A 120 -4.86 8.65 8.82
CA LEU A 120 -5.54 7.42 8.39
C LEU A 120 -6.88 7.76 7.76
N ILE A 121 -7.31 6.90 6.83
CA ILE A 121 -8.67 6.91 6.33
C ILE A 121 -9.49 5.94 7.21
N ASP A 122 -10.54 6.45 7.84
CA ASP A 122 -11.35 5.69 8.79
C ASP A 122 -12.00 4.47 8.11
N GLY A 123 -11.95 3.32 8.80
CA GLY A 123 -12.52 2.06 8.30
C GLY A 123 -11.81 1.47 7.08
N ALA A 124 -10.72 2.08 6.63
CA ALA A 124 -10.02 1.72 5.40
C ALA A 124 -8.77 0.89 5.69
N SER A 125 -8.95 -0.29 6.28
CA SER A 125 -7.90 -1.30 6.45
C SER A 125 -8.22 -2.54 5.63
N ASN A 126 -7.18 -3.23 5.17
CA ASN A 126 -7.32 -4.51 4.50
C ASN A 126 -6.21 -5.44 4.98
N GLY A 127 -6.58 -6.34 5.89
CA GLY A 127 -5.66 -7.32 6.49
C GLY A 127 -4.40 -6.65 7.05
N ASP A 128 -3.33 -6.73 6.27
CA ASP A 128 -1.97 -6.36 6.65
C ASP A 128 -1.62 -4.88 6.44
N TYR A 129 -2.52 -4.08 5.84
CA TYR A 129 -2.26 -2.68 5.55
C TYR A 129 -3.40 -1.73 5.91
N GLN A 130 -3.03 -0.49 6.18
CA GLN A 130 -3.93 0.62 6.48
C GLN A 130 -3.84 1.66 5.36
N LEU A 131 -4.98 2.13 4.87
CA LEU A 131 -5.04 3.25 3.93
C LEU A 131 -4.87 4.57 4.68
N ALA A 132 -4.06 5.44 4.10
CA ALA A 132 -3.75 6.75 4.61
C ALA A 132 -3.81 7.78 3.48
N GLN A 133 -3.87 9.04 3.88
CA GLN A 133 -3.74 10.18 2.98
C GLN A 133 -2.72 11.15 3.55
N ILE A 134 -2.09 11.90 2.65
CA ILE A 134 -1.08 12.89 3.00
C ILE A 134 -1.52 14.24 2.45
N ASN A 135 -1.87 15.14 3.36
CA ASN A 135 -2.12 16.54 3.04
C ASN A 135 -0.78 17.26 3.04
N GLY A 136 -0.34 17.71 1.87
CA GLY A 136 0.94 18.39 1.70
C GLY A 136 0.82 19.74 1.01
N GLY A 137 1.85 20.57 1.12
CA GLY A 137 1.87 21.86 0.45
C GLY A 137 2.90 22.82 1.03
N GLY A 138 2.88 24.07 0.55
CA GLY A 138 3.65 25.19 1.07
C GLY A 138 5.15 25.17 0.76
N GLY A 139 5.67 24.09 0.19
CA GLY A 139 7.08 23.96 -0.18
C GLY A 139 7.46 24.77 -1.41
N ARG A 140 8.74 25.11 -1.52
CA ARG A 140 9.28 25.74 -2.74
C ARG A 140 9.01 24.84 -3.96
N GLY A 141 8.43 25.43 -5.00
CA GLY A 141 8.13 24.71 -6.25
C GLY A 141 6.92 23.77 -6.15
N GLU A 142 6.10 23.88 -5.09
CA GLU A 142 4.90 23.07 -4.90
C GLU A 142 3.63 23.92 -4.94
N PRO A 143 2.47 23.32 -5.28
CA PRO A 143 1.19 23.96 -5.05
C PRO A 143 0.96 24.22 -3.56
N LYS A 144 0.07 25.17 -3.27
CA LYS A 144 -0.26 25.58 -1.90
C LYS A 144 -0.75 24.41 -1.04
N GLU A 145 -1.53 23.52 -1.64
CA GLU A 145 -2.11 22.35 -0.99
C GLU A 145 -2.37 21.24 -2.02
N TYR A 146 -2.23 19.99 -1.59
CA TYR A 146 -2.55 18.79 -2.36
C TYR A 146 -2.76 17.60 -1.42
N VAL A 147 -3.39 16.53 -1.95
CA VAL A 147 -3.60 15.28 -1.23
C VAL A 147 -2.98 14.12 -2.01
N LEU A 148 -2.19 13.29 -1.32
CA LEU A 148 -1.61 12.06 -1.88
C LEU A 148 -2.21 10.83 -1.21
N PRO A 149 -2.56 9.78 -1.97
CA PRO A 149 -2.88 8.47 -1.40
C PRO A 149 -1.61 7.81 -0.83
N ALA A 150 -1.77 7.09 0.27
CA ALA A 150 -0.71 6.28 0.86
C ALA A 150 -1.24 4.99 1.46
N VAL A 151 -0.35 4.01 1.60
CA VAL A 151 -0.60 2.73 2.26
C VAL A 151 0.48 2.51 3.31
N ILE A 152 0.07 2.17 4.52
CA ILE A 152 0.97 1.86 5.63
C ILE A 152 0.92 0.36 5.93
N PHE A 153 2.10 -0.25 6.04
CA PHE A 153 2.29 -1.65 6.38
C PHE A 153 2.86 -1.74 7.80
N GLY A 154 2.00 -2.08 8.77
CA GLY A 154 2.36 -2.14 10.18
C GLY A 154 2.84 -0.80 10.72
N ASP A 155 3.95 -0.81 11.46
CA ASP A 155 4.58 0.35 12.11
C ASP A 155 5.87 0.81 11.43
N ARG A 156 6.27 0.15 10.32
CA ARG A 156 7.62 0.29 9.78
C ARG A 156 7.71 0.80 8.36
N ALA A 157 6.73 0.53 7.50
CA ALA A 157 6.79 0.94 6.10
C ALA A 157 5.55 1.72 5.64
N ILE A 158 5.77 2.68 4.75
CA ILE A 158 4.73 3.45 4.05
C ILE A 158 5.05 3.51 2.56
N VAL A 159 4.04 3.43 1.71
CA VAL A 159 4.15 3.64 0.26
C VAL A 159 3.23 4.79 -0.12
N ILE A 160 3.78 5.79 -0.80
CA ILE A 160 3.07 7.02 -1.18
C ILE A 160 2.95 7.08 -2.71
N ASP A 161 1.76 7.42 -3.19
CA ASP A 161 1.50 7.66 -4.61
C ASP A 161 1.61 9.16 -4.93
N PHE A 162 2.68 9.55 -5.61
CA PHE A 162 2.91 10.92 -6.07
C PHE A 162 2.35 11.19 -7.48
N SER A 163 1.67 10.23 -8.13
CA SER A 163 1.11 10.41 -9.47
C SER A 163 0.10 11.57 -9.60
N PRO A 164 -0.68 11.97 -8.58
CA PRO A 164 -1.49 13.19 -8.65
C PRO A 164 -0.67 14.47 -8.92
N LYS A 165 0.63 14.44 -8.62
CA LYS A 165 1.60 15.51 -8.87
C LYS A 165 2.55 15.22 -10.05
N GLY A 166 2.29 14.15 -10.82
CA GLY A 166 3.16 13.69 -11.90
C GLY A 166 4.38 12.89 -11.44
N GLY A 167 4.44 12.50 -10.15
CA GLY A 167 5.52 11.69 -9.59
C GLY A 167 5.27 10.17 -9.68
N PRO A 168 6.16 9.37 -9.08
CA PRO A 168 6.02 7.92 -9.05
C PRO A 168 4.91 7.44 -8.10
N ARG A 169 4.32 6.27 -8.40
CA ARG A 169 3.20 5.69 -7.62
C ARG A 169 3.62 4.89 -6.40
N ASP A 170 4.89 4.50 -6.34
CA ASP A 170 5.42 3.46 -5.47
C ASP A 170 6.57 4.00 -4.61
N PHE A 171 6.39 5.20 -4.05
CA PHE A 171 7.45 5.87 -3.32
C PHE A 171 7.50 5.36 -1.87
N ALA A 172 8.39 4.39 -1.63
CA ALA A 172 8.48 3.68 -0.36
C ALA A 172 9.38 4.40 0.66
N GLY A 173 8.86 4.55 1.87
CA GLY A 173 9.54 5.09 3.05
C GLY A 173 9.51 4.14 4.24
N VAL A 174 10.51 4.26 5.10
CA VAL A 174 10.65 3.49 6.34
C VAL A 174 10.66 4.43 7.53
N LEU A 175 9.90 4.10 8.58
CA LEU A 175 9.93 4.84 9.84
C LEU A 175 11.22 4.50 10.60
N GLU A 176 12.00 5.52 10.92
CA GLU A 176 13.21 5.43 11.72
C GLU A 176 12.87 5.52 13.22
N SER A 177 13.80 5.10 14.08
CA SER A 177 13.62 5.10 15.55
C SER A 177 13.40 6.50 16.15
N ASP A 178 13.80 7.55 15.44
CA ASP A 178 13.61 8.95 15.84
C ASP A 178 12.28 9.54 15.34
N GLY A 179 11.42 8.71 14.73
CA GLY A 179 10.11 9.10 14.21
C GLY A 179 10.14 9.81 12.86
N SER A 180 11.30 9.91 12.20
CA SER A 180 11.39 10.38 10.82
C SER A 180 11.07 9.28 9.81
N ILE A 181 10.71 9.67 8.59
CA ILE A 181 10.52 8.74 7.47
C ILE A 181 11.70 8.88 6.52
N ARG A 182 12.45 7.80 6.27
CA ARG A 182 13.51 7.75 5.26
C ARG A 182 13.02 7.06 4.00
N PHE A 183 13.14 7.73 2.85
CA PHE A 183 12.76 7.18 1.55
C PHE A 183 13.90 6.41 0.92
N ILE A 184 13.60 5.18 0.47
CA ILE A 184 14.63 4.24 -0.02
C ILE A 184 15.17 4.65 -1.40
N ARG A 185 14.34 5.31 -2.22
CA ARG A 185 14.66 5.64 -3.61
C ARG A 185 15.66 6.79 -3.74
N ASP A 186 15.49 7.87 -2.97
CA ASP A 186 16.29 9.09 -3.08
C ASP A 186 17.08 9.41 -1.80
N GLY A 187 16.89 8.65 -0.72
CA GLY A 187 17.51 8.91 0.57
C GLY A 187 16.97 10.15 1.28
N ASN A 188 15.91 10.79 0.75
CA ASN A 188 15.29 11.94 1.41
C ASN A 188 14.72 11.49 2.75
N ARG A 189 14.81 12.38 3.73
CA ARG A 189 14.36 12.12 5.09
C ARG A 189 13.38 13.19 5.50
N TRP A 190 12.20 12.76 5.90
CA TRP A 190 11.14 13.61 6.40
C TRP A 190 11.14 13.57 7.93
N PRO A 191 11.74 14.54 8.63
CA PRO A 191 11.65 14.61 10.07
C PRO A 191 10.25 15.06 10.49
N ARG A 192 9.77 14.47 11.59
CA ARG A 192 8.53 14.88 12.25
C ARG A 192 8.68 16.27 12.86
N LEU A 193 7.62 17.08 12.77
CA LEU A 193 7.49 18.41 13.36
C LEU A 193 6.81 18.36 14.73
#